data_AF-A0A7X9FPW2-F1
#
_entry.id   AF-A0A7X9FPW2-F1
#
_cell.length_a   1.000
_cell.length_b   1.000
_cell.length_c   1.000
_cell.angle_alpha   90.00
_cell.angle_beta   90.00
_cell.angle_gamma   90.00
#
_symmetry.space_group_name_H-M   'P 1'
#
loop_
_entity.id
_entity.type
_entity.pdbx_description
1 polymer ?
#
loop_
_entity_poly.entity_id
_entity_poly.type
_entity_poly.pdbx_seq_one_letter_code
_entity_poly.pdbx_strand_id
1 'polypeptide(L)'
;MENTNLAISPSPEKVMETLGTIKARRTAFVARFIVLRESKRTRSHRKIEMLSWREDSTAEELAARFRQIFVENGDNMLPVDRDLRRALAHANRSLNFFIQEYESRATTNFIDSLFDYERSNTLLFGADEQPKPGGWRLPKELLNELAKKQKDQ
;
A
#
# COMPACT_ATOMS: atom_id res chain seq x y z
N MET A 1 -5.22 50.05 1.48
CA MET A 1 -5.80 49.14 0.48
C MET A 1 -5.52 47.73 0.96
N GLU A 2 -6.49 47.12 1.64
CA GLU A 2 -6.39 45.75 2.13
C GLU A 2 -6.68 44.79 0.97
N ASN A 3 -5.67 44.06 0.52
CA ASN A 3 -5.84 42.93 -0.40
C ASN A 3 -6.31 41.73 0.42
N THR A 4 -7.63 41.60 0.58
CA THR A 4 -8.26 40.37 1.06
C THR A 4 -8.11 39.29 -0.01
N ASN A 5 -7.05 38.50 0.14
CA ASN A 5 -6.81 37.28 -0.62
C ASN A 5 -7.90 36.27 -0.21
N LEU A 6 -9.04 36.29 -0.91
CA LEU A 6 -10.10 35.29 -0.75
C LEU A 6 -9.53 33.94 -1.19
N ALA A 7 -9.15 33.12 -0.20
CA ALA A 7 -8.78 31.73 -0.41
C ALA A 7 -9.99 30.99 -0.99
N ILE A 8 -10.01 30.84 -2.32
CA ILE A 8 -11.00 30.03 -3.02
C ILE A 8 -10.79 28.59 -2.55
N SER A 9 -11.64 28.15 -1.63
CA SER A 9 -11.64 26.76 -1.18
C SER A 9 -11.96 25.87 -2.39
N PRO A 10 -11.22 24.77 -2.60
CA PRO A 10 -11.45 23.90 -3.74
C PRO A 10 -12.88 23.36 -3.71
N SER A 11 -13.52 23.28 -4.89
CA SER A 11 -14.86 22.71 -5.00
C SER A 11 -14.87 21.25 -4.53
N PRO A 12 -15.98 20.74 -3.98
CA PRO A 12 -16.08 19.35 -3.53
C PRO A 12 -15.68 18.32 -4.59
N GLU A 13 -16.02 18.56 -5.87
CA GLU A 13 -15.62 17.73 -7.00
C GLU A 13 -14.09 17.68 -7.18
N LYS A 14 -13.39 18.82 -7.06
CA LYS A 14 -11.92 18.86 -7.12
C LYS A 14 -11.28 18.14 -5.93
N VAL A 15 -11.89 18.23 -4.75
CA VAL A 15 -11.41 17.49 -3.56
C VAL A 15 -11.60 15.99 -3.74
N MET A 16 -12.74 15.55 -4.29
CA MET A 16 -13.01 14.15 -4.60
C MET A 16 -12.08 13.60 -5.69
N GLU A 17 -11.85 14.34 -6.77
CA GLU A 17 -10.90 14.00 -7.83
C GLU A 17 -9.46 13.88 -7.29
N THR A 18 -9.12 14.74 -6.32
CA THR A 18 -7.83 14.68 -5.61
C THR A 18 -7.72 13.45 -4.72
N LEU A 19 -8.78 13.11 -3.97
CA LEU A 19 -8.78 11.94 -3.08
C LEU A 19 -8.77 10.61 -3.85
N GLY A 20 -9.54 10.52 -4.94
CA GLY A 20 -9.53 9.35 -5.82
C GLY A 20 -8.14 9.10 -6.42
N THR A 21 -7.48 10.16 -6.87
CA THR A 21 -6.09 10.10 -7.35
C THR A 21 -5.12 9.65 -6.26
N ILE A 22 -5.25 10.17 -5.04
CA ILE A 22 -4.43 9.76 -3.88
C ILE A 22 -4.61 8.27 -3.60
N LYS A 23 -5.86 7.81 -3.52
CA LYS A 23 -6.22 6.40 -3.30
C LYS A 23 -5.62 5.51 -4.37
N ALA A 24 -5.86 5.83 -5.63
CA ALA A 24 -5.37 5.05 -6.75
C ALA A 24 -3.83 4.95 -6.78
N ARG A 25 -3.13 6.07 -6.55
CA ARG A 25 -1.65 6.09 -6.49
C ARG A 25 -1.13 5.21 -5.35
N ARG A 26 -1.76 5.32 -4.18
CA ARG A 26 -1.40 4.51 -3.01
C ARG A 26 -1.62 3.03 -3.29
N THR A 27 -2.76 2.64 -3.85
CA THR A 27 -3.05 1.24 -4.21
C THR A 27 -1.99 0.70 -5.17
N ALA A 28 -1.67 1.44 -6.23
CA ALA A 28 -0.65 1.04 -7.20
C ALA A 28 0.74 0.90 -6.56
N PHE A 29 1.12 1.80 -5.65
CA PHE A 29 2.35 1.72 -4.88
C PHE A 29 2.39 0.45 -4.02
N VAL A 30 1.36 0.19 -3.22
CA VAL A 30 1.31 -0.96 -2.31
C VAL A 30 1.33 -2.27 -3.09
N ALA A 31 0.50 -2.41 -4.13
CA ALA A 31 0.47 -3.60 -4.97
C ALA A 31 1.84 -3.90 -5.59
N ARG A 32 2.53 -2.87 -6.11
CA ARG A 32 3.87 -3.06 -6.68
C ARG A 32 4.90 -3.41 -5.61
N PHE A 33 4.82 -2.80 -4.44
CA PHE A 33 5.73 -3.07 -3.33
C PHE A 33 5.59 -4.52 -2.83
N ILE A 34 4.37 -5.03 -2.72
CA ILE A 34 4.09 -6.44 -2.36
C ILE A 34 4.84 -7.36 -3.32
N VAL A 35 4.66 -7.19 -4.63
CA VAL A 35 5.31 -8.02 -5.67
C VAL A 35 6.84 -7.94 -5.57
N LEU A 36 7.41 -6.74 -5.46
CA LEU A 36 8.88 -6.57 -5.43
C LEU A 36 9.55 -7.29 -4.24
N ARG A 37 8.79 -7.53 -3.16
CA ARG A 37 9.30 -8.09 -1.91
C ARG A 37 8.69 -9.44 -1.55
N GLU A 38 7.88 -10.03 -2.42
CA GLU A 38 7.21 -11.32 -2.18
C GLU A 38 8.18 -12.49 -1.95
N SER A 39 9.42 -12.38 -2.40
CA SER A 39 10.47 -13.39 -2.22
C SER A 39 11.39 -13.11 -1.02
N LYS A 40 11.11 -12.05 -0.23
CA LYS A 40 11.98 -11.58 0.84
C LYS A 40 11.28 -11.71 2.18
N ARG A 41 11.96 -12.30 3.16
CA ARG A 41 11.42 -12.46 4.51
C ARG A 41 12.30 -11.74 5.52
N THR A 42 11.79 -10.66 6.10
CA THR A 42 12.47 -9.93 7.19
C THR A 42 11.48 -9.57 8.31
N ARG A 43 11.98 -9.22 9.49
CA ARG A 43 11.14 -8.78 10.62
C ARG A 43 10.33 -7.52 10.28
N SER A 44 10.87 -6.65 9.42
CA SER A 44 10.15 -5.49 8.89
C SER A 44 8.86 -5.84 8.15
N HIS A 45 8.80 -6.98 7.46
CA HIS A 45 7.57 -7.43 6.80
C HIS A 45 6.47 -7.69 7.84
N ARG A 46 6.84 -8.26 9.00
CA ARG A 46 5.89 -8.52 10.10
C ARG A 46 5.32 -7.23 10.68
N LYS A 47 6.11 -6.16 10.75
CA LYS A 47 5.65 -4.84 11.17
C LYS A 47 4.75 -4.20 10.12
N ILE A 48 5.14 -4.27 8.84
CA ILE A 48 4.37 -3.70 7.71
C ILE A 48 3.02 -4.39 7.55
N GLU A 49 2.96 -5.71 7.69
CA GLU A 49 1.73 -6.52 7.61
C GLU A 49 0.62 -6.03 8.55
N MET A 50 0.99 -5.39 9.66
CA MET A 50 0.06 -4.92 10.68
C MET A 50 -0.26 -3.43 10.56
N LEU A 51 0.23 -2.76 9.52
CA LEU A 51 0.01 -1.33 9.33
C LEU A 51 -1.40 -1.03 8.79
N SER A 52 -2.01 -0.01 9.36
CA SER A 52 -3.12 0.74 8.79
C SER A 52 -2.68 2.17 8.47
N TRP A 53 -3.40 2.83 7.57
CA TRP A 53 -3.18 4.20 7.15
C TRP A 53 -4.51 4.93 6.97
N ARG A 54 -4.45 6.26 6.94
CA ARG A 54 -5.64 7.09 6.76
C ARG A 54 -6.09 7.04 5.30
N GLU A 55 -7.35 7.39 5.09
CA GLU A 55 -7.93 7.45 3.75
C GLU A 55 -7.21 8.46 2.84
N ASP A 56 -6.74 9.57 3.42
CA ASP A 56 -6.00 10.65 2.76
C ASP A 56 -4.48 10.42 2.67
N SER A 57 -3.96 9.33 3.23
CA SER A 57 -2.52 9.05 3.19
C SER A 57 -2.05 8.84 1.75
N THR A 58 -1.00 9.55 1.37
CA THR A 58 -0.35 9.49 0.05
C THR A 58 0.57 8.27 -0.08
N ALA A 59 0.95 7.95 -1.32
CA ALA A 59 1.94 6.90 -1.59
C ALA A 59 3.31 7.23 -1.00
N GLU A 60 3.70 8.51 -1.02
CA GLU A 60 4.98 9.01 -0.51
C GLU A 60 5.06 8.90 1.02
N GLU A 61 4.01 9.29 1.73
CA GLU A 61 3.92 9.14 3.18
C GLU A 61 4.01 7.66 3.57
N LEU A 62 3.32 6.79 2.83
CA LEU A 62 3.35 5.35 3.10
C LEU A 62 4.72 4.75 2.79
N ALA A 63 5.37 5.17 1.70
CA ALA A 63 6.74 4.78 1.37
C ALA A 63 7.74 5.23 2.45
N ALA A 64 7.62 6.45 2.96
CA ALA A 64 8.45 6.95 4.05
C ALA A 64 8.24 6.13 5.33
N ARG A 65 6.99 5.78 5.66
CA ARG A 65 6.67 4.93 6.82
C ARG A 65 7.23 3.52 6.66
N PHE A 66 7.10 2.91 5.48
CA PHE A 66 7.70 1.59 5.22
C PHE A 66 9.21 1.66 5.34
N ARG A 67 9.84 2.69 4.74
CA ARG A 67 11.28 2.92 4.85
C ARG A 67 11.74 3.01 6.29
N GLN A 68 11.03 3.76 7.12
CA GLN A 68 11.35 3.93 8.53
C GLN A 68 11.34 2.58 9.28
N ILE A 69 10.39 1.70 8.98
CA ILE A 69 10.34 0.36 9.58
C ILE A 69 11.58 -0.47 9.22
N PHE A 70 12.06 -0.41 7.98
CA PHE A 70 13.29 -1.09 7.57
C PHE A 70 14.53 -0.51 8.26
N VAL A 71 14.61 0.81 8.39
CA VAL A 71 15.70 1.50 9.09
C VAL A 71 15.74 1.07 10.56
N GLU A 72 14.62 1.12 11.26
CA GLU A 72 14.52 0.74 12.68
C GLU A 72 14.84 -0.73 12.93
N ASN A 73 14.59 -1.60 11.95
CA ASN A 73 14.94 -3.01 12.03
C ASN A 73 16.41 -3.29 11.67
N GLY A 74 17.15 -2.31 11.15
CA GLY A 74 18.54 -2.48 10.71
C GLY A 74 18.67 -3.27 9.41
N ASP A 75 17.68 -3.20 8.51
CA ASP A 75 17.77 -3.84 7.20
C ASP A 75 18.84 -3.19 6.30
N ASN A 76 19.35 -3.94 5.32
CA ASN A 76 20.17 -3.36 4.25
C ASN A 76 19.30 -2.42 3.39
N MET A 77 19.52 -1.12 3.53
CA MET A 77 18.68 -0.10 2.91
C MET A 77 18.88 0.04 1.40
N LEU A 78 20.02 -0.35 0.82
CA LEU A 78 20.25 -0.22 -0.63
C LEU A 78 19.18 -0.93 -1.49
N PRO A 79 18.89 -2.24 -1.29
CA PRO A 79 17.82 -2.91 -2.02
C PRO A 79 16.44 -2.38 -1.63
N VAL A 80 16.21 -2.01 -0.37
CA VAL A 80 14.93 -1.47 0.11
C VAL A 80 14.60 -0.15 -0.58
N ASP A 81 15.52 0.81 -0.57
CA ASP A 81 15.36 2.12 -1.19
C ASP A 81 15.21 2.01 -2.72
N ARG A 82 15.83 1.01 -3.35
CA ARG A 82 15.61 0.71 -4.77
C ARG A 82 14.18 0.21 -5.01
N ASP A 83 13.68 -0.71 -4.20
CA ASP A 83 12.33 -1.28 -4.35
C ASP A 83 11.25 -0.23 -4.08
N LEU A 84 11.42 0.60 -3.04
CA LEU A 84 10.52 1.72 -2.74
C LEU A 84 10.44 2.71 -3.90
N ARG A 85 11.60 3.12 -4.45
CA ARG A 85 11.64 4.00 -5.63
C ARG A 85 10.97 3.38 -6.84
N ARG A 86 11.18 2.08 -7.09
CA ARG A 86 10.52 1.36 -8.20
C ARG A 86 9.01 1.27 -8.02
N ALA A 87 8.53 1.10 -6.79
CA ALA A 87 7.11 1.09 -6.48
C ALA A 87 6.47 2.46 -6.70
N LEU A 88 7.10 3.54 -6.24
CA LEU A 88 6.62 4.92 -6.47
C LEU A 88 6.62 5.29 -7.97
N ALA A 89 7.70 4.96 -8.68
CA ALA A 89 7.78 5.19 -10.12
C ALA A 89 6.77 4.35 -10.92
N HIS A 90 6.34 3.20 -10.40
CA HIS A 90 5.24 2.44 -10.99
C HIS A 90 3.91 3.16 -10.77
N ALA A 91 3.61 3.54 -9.53
CA ALA A 91 2.38 4.25 -9.17
C ALA A 91 2.15 5.49 -10.04
N ASN A 92 3.20 6.27 -10.30
CA ASN A 92 3.11 7.46 -11.16
C ASN A 92 2.78 7.14 -12.62
N ARG A 93 3.27 6.02 -13.15
CA ARG A 93 3.07 5.64 -14.56
C ARG A 93 1.75 4.90 -14.77
N SER A 94 1.37 4.06 -13.82
CA SER A 94 0.18 3.20 -13.91
C SER A 94 -1.12 3.98 -13.75
N LEU A 95 -1.09 5.09 -13.01
CA LEU A 95 -2.25 5.97 -12.82
C LEU A 95 -2.87 6.47 -14.12
N ASN A 96 -2.05 6.69 -15.16
CA ASN A 96 -2.55 7.17 -16.46
C ASN A 96 -3.50 6.19 -17.16
N PHE A 97 -3.48 4.91 -16.76
CA PHE A 97 -4.21 3.85 -17.44
C PHE A 97 -5.26 3.18 -16.55
N PHE A 98 -5.05 3.17 -15.23
CA PHE A 98 -5.80 2.30 -14.31
C PHE A 98 -6.32 3.01 -13.06
N ILE A 99 -6.58 4.32 -13.14
CA ILE A 99 -7.01 5.10 -11.97
C ILE A 99 -8.28 4.54 -11.34
N GLN A 100 -9.30 4.19 -12.14
CA GLN A 100 -10.58 3.68 -11.66
C GLN A 100 -10.43 2.31 -10.99
N GLU A 101 -9.62 1.42 -11.57
CA GLU A 101 -9.34 0.10 -11.02
C GLU A 101 -8.58 0.21 -9.70
N TYR A 102 -7.57 1.07 -9.61
CA TYR A 102 -6.82 1.26 -8.37
C TYR A 102 -7.61 1.98 -7.29
N GLU A 103 -8.48 2.92 -7.65
CA GLU A 103 -9.36 3.62 -6.73
C GLU A 103 -10.41 2.66 -6.14
N SER A 104 -11.09 1.89 -6.99
CA SER A 104 -12.12 0.93 -6.56
C SER A 104 -11.60 -0.18 -5.65
N ARG A 105 -10.29 -0.43 -5.70
CA ARG A 105 -9.58 -1.45 -4.91
C ARG A 105 -8.77 -0.84 -3.76
N ALA A 106 -8.92 0.45 -3.50
CA ALA A 106 -8.16 1.12 -2.47
C ALA A 106 -8.52 0.62 -1.06
N THR A 107 -7.49 0.24 -0.32
CA THR A 107 -7.59 -0.23 1.06
C THR A 107 -7.00 0.80 2.02
N THR A 108 -7.22 0.58 3.32
CA THR A 108 -6.68 1.41 4.42
C THR A 108 -5.73 0.62 5.33
N ASN A 109 -5.39 -0.61 4.99
CA ASN A 109 -4.44 -1.44 5.73
C ASN A 109 -3.77 -2.49 4.84
N PHE A 110 -2.65 -3.02 5.32
CA PHE A 110 -1.80 -3.92 4.54
C PHE A 110 -2.41 -5.31 4.36
N ILE A 111 -3.18 -5.80 5.33
CA ILE A 111 -3.83 -7.12 5.27
C ILE A 111 -4.82 -7.18 4.11
N ASP A 112 -5.67 -6.15 3.99
CA ASP A 112 -6.64 -6.06 2.90
C ASP A 112 -5.93 -5.93 1.54
N SER A 113 -4.81 -5.22 1.47
CA SER A 113 -3.99 -5.17 0.27
C SER A 113 -3.42 -6.54 -0.12
N LEU A 114 -3.09 -7.39 0.85
CA LEU A 114 -2.64 -8.75 0.57
C LEU A 114 -3.80 -9.64 0.09
N PHE A 115 -5.02 -9.49 0.62
CA PHE A 115 -6.21 -10.16 0.08
C PHE A 115 -6.49 -9.76 -1.37
N ASP A 116 -6.39 -8.46 -1.66
CA ASP A 116 -6.57 -7.92 -3.01
C ASP A 116 -5.50 -8.46 -3.98
N TYR A 117 -4.26 -8.58 -3.50
CA TYR A 117 -3.17 -9.21 -4.25
C TYR A 117 -3.42 -10.71 -4.51
N GLU A 118 -3.83 -11.50 -3.50
CA GLU A 118 -4.18 -12.92 -3.68
C GLU A 118 -5.33 -13.12 -4.66
N ARG A 119 -6.35 -12.26 -4.60
CA ARG A 119 -7.46 -12.25 -5.57
C ARG A 119 -6.94 -12.02 -6.99
N SER A 120 -6.00 -11.09 -7.16
CA SER A 120 -5.37 -10.81 -8.46
C SER A 120 -4.62 -12.03 -8.99
N ASN A 121 -3.81 -12.68 -8.15
CA ASN A 121 -3.07 -13.88 -8.54
C ASN A 121 -4.01 -15.02 -8.92
N THR A 122 -5.09 -15.22 -8.16
CA THR A 122 -6.12 -16.22 -8.47
C THR A 122 -6.76 -15.95 -9.83
N LEU A 123 -7.08 -14.70 -10.15
CA LEU A 123 -7.65 -14.32 -11.44
C LEU A 123 -6.68 -14.51 -12.61
N LEU A 124 -5.39 -14.30 -12.40
CA LEU A 124 -4.36 -14.37 -13.45
C LEU A 124 -3.85 -15.79 -13.72
N PHE A 125 -3.70 -16.61 -12.67
CA PHE A 125 -3.03 -17.92 -12.75
C PHE A 125 -3.96 -19.09 -12.39
N GLY A 126 -5.19 -18.83 -11.94
CA GLY A 126 -6.08 -19.86 -11.41
C GLY A 126 -5.74 -20.24 -9.96
N ALA A 127 -6.50 -21.17 -9.39
CA ALA A 127 -6.33 -21.60 -8.00
C ALA A 127 -5.11 -22.51 -7.80
N ASP A 128 -4.73 -23.28 -8.82
CA ASP A 128 -3.77 -24.37 -8.70
C ASP A 128 -2.31 -23.97 -9.03
N GLU A 129 -2.09 -22.85 -9.73
CA GLU A 129 -0.77 -22.38 -10.18
C GLU A 129 -0.29 -21.09 -9.48
N GLN A 130 -0.81 -20.80 -8.28
CA GLN A 130 -0.46 -19.56 -7.61
C GLN A 130 1.02 -19.49 -7.20
N PRO A 131 1.68 -18.34 -7.41
CA PRO A 131 3.02 -18.14 -6.87
C PRO A 131 2.98 -18.26 -5.35
N LYS A 132 3.88 -19.08 -4.78
CA LYS A 132 3.95 -19.28 -3.33
C LYS A 132 4.41 -17.97 -2.66
N PRO A 133 3.64 -17.40 -1.72
CA PRO A 133 4.07 -16.20 -0.99
C PRO A 133 5.25 -16.56 -0.08
N GLY A 134 6.45 -16.13 -0.45
CA GLY A 134 7.67 -16.44 0.32
C GLY A 134 7.96 -15.44 1.44
N GLY A 135 7.56 -14.18 1.24
CA GLY A 135 7.92 -13.05 2.09
C GLY A 135 6.80 -12.60 3.02
N TRP A 136 5.60 -12.47 2.46
CA TRP A 136 4.39 -12.06 3.17
C TRP A 136 3.68 -13.27 3.78
N ARG A 137 3.11 -13.11 4.96
CA ARG A 137 2.19 -14.10 5.53
C ARG A 137 0.86 -14.09 4.79
N LEU A 138 0.15 -15.21 4.89
CA LEU A 138 -1.19 -15.31 4.34
C LEU A 138 -2.13 -14.35 5.11
N PRO A 139 -3.00 -13.59 4.42
CA PRO A 139 -3.90 -12.62 5.06
C PRO A 139 -4.78 -13.24 6.14
N LYS A 140 -5.27 -14.46 5.93
CA LYS A 140 -6.07 -15.21 6.91
C LYS A 140 -5.30 -15.51 8.20
N GLU A 141 -4.00 -15.78 8.12
CA GLU A 141 -3.16 -15.99 9.31
C GLU A 141 -3.01 -14.70 10.12
N LEU A 142 -2.90 -13.56 9.43
CA LEU A 142 -2.78 -12.24 10.06
C LEU A 142 -4.06 -11.84 10.79
N LEU A 143 -5.23 -12.07 10.19
CA LEU A 143 -6.52 -11.84 10.85
C LEU A 143 -6.69 -12.70 12.12
N ASN A 144 -6.28 -13.97 12.05
CA ASN A 144 -6.32 -14.84 13.22
C ASN A 144 -5.39 -14.36 14.34
N GLU A 145 -4.21 -13.83 14.00
CA GLU A 145 -3.30 -13.24 14.99
C GLU A 145 -3.89 -11.97 15.63
N LEU A 146 -4.53 -11.09 14.84
CA LEU A 146 -5.22 -9.92 15.35
C LEU A 146 -6.34 -10.29 16.33
N ALA A 147 -7.18 -11.27 15.95
CA ALA A 147 -8.28 -11.73 16.78
C ALA A 147 -7.80 -12.34 18.10
N LYS A 148 -6.65 -13.02 18.11
CA LYS A 148 -6.04 -13.53 19.35
C LYS A 148 -5.56 -12.39 20.25
N LYS A 149 -4.81 -11.41 19.70
CA LYS A 149 -4.32 -10.26 20.48
C LYS A 149 -5.43 -9.43 21.11
N GLN A 150 -6.60 -9.36 20.48
CA GLN A 150 -7.77 -8.66 21.03
C GLN A 150 -8.46 -9.42 22.17
N LYS A 151 -8.34 -10.75 22.21
CA LYS A 151 -8.90 -11.57 23.31
C LYS A 151 -8.02 -11.58 24.55
N ASP A 152 -6.72 -11.34 24.35
CA ASP A 152 -5.71 -11.33 25.42
C ASP A 152 -5.54 -9.92 26.05
N GLN A 153 -6.31 -8.93 25.62
CA GLN A 153 -6.37 -7.54 26.15
C GLN A 153 -7.66 -7.32 26.92
#